data_AF-H2ZU70-F1
#
_entry.id   AF-H2ZU70-F1
#
_cell.length_a   1.000
_cell.length_b   1.000
_cell.length_c   1.000
_cell.angle_alpha   90.00
_cell.angle_beta   90.00
_cell.angle_gamma   90.00
#
_symmetry.space_group_name_H-M   'P 1'
#
loop_
_entity.id
_entity.type
_entity.pdbx_description
1 polymer ?
#
loop_
_entity_poly.entity_id
_entity_poly.type
_entity_poly.pdbx_seq_one_letter_code
_entity_poly.pdbx_strand_id
1 'polypeptide(L)'
;SRLHFLEAHVLKTLKLKADRWQKCLATEDYKASILEFLDRAEPGVLTVSLSPAGQLVPAADFPAGNKNKVVFFAKKRKEALSVESLRNNVVYGDLSYSPLEQFAALVEEVRK
;
A
#
# COMPACT_ATOMS: atom_id res chain seq x y z
N SER A 1 -10.43 9.28 9.58
CA SER A 1 -11.28 8.65 8.54
C SER A 1 -10.56 7.44 7.97
N ARG A 2 -11.24 6.61 7.16
CA ARG A 2 -10.65 5.41 6.52
C ARG A 2 -9.49 5.76 5.59
N LEU A 3 -9.67 6.79 4.75
CA LEU A 3 -8.64 7.28 3.83
C LEU A 3 -7.40 7.80 4.55
N HIS A 4 -7.58 8.51 5.68
CA HIS A 4 -6.44 9.02 6.45
C HIS A 4 -5.56 7.90 7.01
N PHE A 5 -6.15 6.75 7.38
CA PHE A 5 -5.37 5.59 7.81
C PHE A 5 -4.46 5.08 6.69
N LEU A 6 -4.98 4.95 5.48
CA LEU A 6 -4.20 4.52 4.31
C LEU A 6 -3.13 5.57 3.97
N GLU A 7 -3.52 6.84 3.89
CA GLU A 7 -2.65 7.99 3.63
C GLU A 7 -1.42 8.00 4.54
N ALA A 8 -1.64 7.91 5.85
CA ALA A 8 -0.57 7.98 6.85
C ALA A 8 0.46 6.87 6.66
N HIS A 9 0.01 5.65 6.36
CA HIS A 9 0.91 4.52 6.13
C HIS A 9 1.64 4.63 4.80
N VAL A 10 0.96 5.03 3.72
CA VAL A 10 1.56 5.21 2.40
C VAL A 10 2.63 6.30 2.43
N LEU A 11 2.30 7.50 2.91
CA LEU A 11 3.23 8.64 2.94
C LEU A 11 4.42 8.38 3.87
N LYS A 12 4.19 7.78 5.05
CA LYS A 12 5.28 7.43 5.97
C LYS A 12 6.24 6.44 5.32
N THR A 13 5.71 5.40 4.68
CA THR A 13 6.51 4.28 4.17
C THR A 13 7.27 4.64 2.90
N LEU A 14 6.67 5.47 2.03
CA LEU A 14 7.28 5.97 0.80
C LEU A 14 8.00 7.32 0.98
N LYS A 15 8.00 7.89 2.19
CA LYS A 15 8.64 9.17 2.54
C LYS A 15 8.15 10.34 1.67
N LEU A 16 6.83 10.46 1.49
CA LEU A 16 6.20 11.45 0.63
C LEU A 16 5.47 12.54 1.43
N LYS A 17 5.21 13.67 0.77
CA LYS A 17 4.38 14.76 1.29
C LYS A 17 2.89 14.53 0.97
N ALA A 18 2.02 15.18 1.75
CA ALA A 18 0.56 15.06 1.64
C ALA A 18 0.01 15.38 0.25
N ASP A 19 0.64 16.29 -0.50
CA ASP A 19 0.20 16.67 -1.85
C ASP A 19 0.17 15.48 -2.82
N ARG A 20 1.02 14.47 -2.61
CA ARG A 20 1.06 13.25 -3.42
C ARG A 20 -0.20 12.42 -3.25
N TRP A 21 -0.70 12.31 -2.01
CA TRP A 21 -1.95 11.60 -1.73
C TRP A 21 -3.16 12.34 -2.31
N GLN A 22 -3.19 13.67 -2.18
CA GLN A 22 -4.27 14.48 -2.75
C GLN A 22 -4.35 14.35 -4.28
N LYS A 23 -3.20 14.38 -4.97
CA LYS A 23 -3.12 14.13 -6.42
C LYS A 23 -3.60 12.72 -6.78
N CYS A 24 -3.27 11.71 -5.98
CA CYS A 24 -3.76 10.34 -6.17
C CYS A 24 -5.28 10.27 -6.09
N LEU A 25 -5.89 10.93 -5.10
CA LEU A 25 -7.35 10.95 -4.94
C LEU A 25 -8.08 11.83 -5.95
N ALA A 26 -7.36 12.75 -6.62
CA ALA A 26 -7.91 13.56 -7.70
C ALA A 26 -8.10 12.75 -9.00
N THR A 27 -7.41 11.61 -9.15
CA THR A 27 -7.63 10.67 -10.24
C THR A 27 -8.80 9.75 -9.89
N GLU A 28 -9.88 9.79 -10.68
CA GLU A 28 -11.12 9.08 -10.39
C GLU A 28 -10.92 7.56 -10.29
N ASP A 29 -10.19 6.95 -11.24
CA ASP A 29 -9.91 5.51 -11.22
C ASP A 29 -9.14 5.08 -9.97
N TYR A 30 -8.16 5.88 -9.55
CA TYR A 30 -7.35 5.61 -8.36
C TYR A 30 -8.18 5.72 -7.09
N LYS A 31 -9.02 6.76 -7.00
CA LYS A 31 -9.97 6.91 -5.90
C LYS A 31 -10.97 5.77 -5.87
N ALA A 32 -11.51 5.36 -7.02
CA ALA A 32 -12.45 4.26 -7.14
C ALA A 32 -11.84 2.95 -6.64
N SER A 33 -10.61 2.61 -7.05
CA SER A 33 -9.90 1.41 -6.58
C SER A 33 -9.70 1.40 -5.05
N ILE A 34 -9.34 2.54 -4.47
CA ILE A 34 -9.20 2.66 -3.01
C ILE A 34 -10.55 2.47 -2.30
N LEU A 35 -11.61 3.08 -2.80
CA LEU A 35 -12.95 2.95 -2.22
C LEU A 35 -13.51 1.54 -2.39
N GLU A 36 -13.26 0.90 -3.53
CA GLU A 36 -13.65 -0.48 -3.79
C GLU A 36 -13.01 -1.44 -2.78
N PHE A 37 -11.71 -1.29 -2.50
CA PHE A 37 -11.04 -2.02 -1.44
C PHE A 37 -11.70 -1.76 -0.08
N LEU A 38 -12.08 -0.52 0.23
CA LEU A 38 -12.69 -0.20 1.53
C LEU A 38 -14.12 -0.75 1.65
N ASP A 39 -14.91 -0.72 0.59
CA ASP A 39 -16.36 -0.89 0.66
C ASP A 39 -16.84 -2.31 0.29
N ARG A 40 -16.09 -3.08 -0.51
CA ARG A 40 -16.50 -4.45 -0.88
C ARG A 40 -16.30 -5.45 0.26
N ALA A 41 -17.31 -6.27 0.56
CA ALA A 41 -17.23 -7.36 1.54
C ALA A 41 -16.59 -8.65 0.99
N GLU A 42 -15.54 -8.52 0.17
CA GLU A 42 -14.83 -9.63 -0.48
C GLU A 42 -13.37 -9.67 0.00
N PRO A 43 -12.64 -10.80 -0.16
CA PRO A 43 -11.19 -10.77 -0.03
C PRO A 43 -10.61 -9.71 -0.97
N GLY A 44 -9.67 -8.91 -0.49
CA GLY A 44 -9.11 -7.83 -1.28
C GLY A 44 -7.73 -7.45 -0.80
N VAL A 45 -6.90 -7.08 -1.78
CA VAL A 45 -5.60 -6.44 -1.58
C VAL A 45 -5.68 -5.07 -2.25
N LEU A 46 -5.06 -4.08 -1.61
CA LEU A 46 -4.74 -2.80 -2.20
C LEU A 46 -3.23 -2.64 -2.12
N THR A 47 -2.57 -2.50 -3.25
CA THR A 47 -1.18 -2.06 -3.31
C THR A 47 -1.11 -0.60 -3.73
N VAL A 48 -0.10 0.10 -3.25
CA VAL A 48 0.21 1.48 -3.64
C VAL A 48 1.70 1.57 -3.92
N SER A 49 2.02 1.97 -5.14
CA SER A 49 3.40 2.09 -5.62
C SER A 49 3.65 3.45 -6.27
N LEU A 50 4.91 3.72 -6.61
CA LEU A 50 5.26 4.89 -7.41
C LEU A 50 5.44 4.49 -8.88
N SER A 51 4.75 5.21 -9.76
CA SER A 51 5.04 5.19 -11.19
C SER A 51 6.45 5.74 -11.46
N PRO A 52 7.04 5.50 -12.64
CA PRO A 52 8.30 6.12 -13.03
C PRO A 52 8.28 7.67 -12.96
N ALA A 53 7.11 8.28 -13.11
CA ALA A 53 6.92 9.73 -12.96
C ALA A 53 6.76 10.19 -11.50
N GLY A 54 6.88 9.28 -10.53
CA GLY A 54 6.74 9.59 -9.10
C GLY A 54 5.31 9.89 -8.67
N GLN A 55 4.31 9.36 -9.38
CA GLN A 55 2.90 9.43 -8.98
C GLN A 55 2.53 8.19 -8.18
N LEU A 56 1.65 8.35 -7.18
CA LEU A 56 1.07 7.22 -6.47
C LEU A 56 0.10 6.48 -7.39
N VAL A 57 0.25 5.16 -7.48
CA VAL A 57 -0.58 4.28 -8.29
C VAL A 57 -1.13 3.18 -7.39
N PRO A 58 -2.43 3.21 -7.05
CA PRO A 58 -3.10 2.11 -6.39
C PRO A 58 -3.44 0.99 -7.39
N ALA A 59 -3.43 -0.26 -6.92
CA ALA A 59 -3.87 -1.43 -7.68
C ALA A 59 -4.51 -2.49 -6.77
N ALA A 60 -5.37 -3.33 -7.34
CA ALA A 60 -6.09 -4.39 -6.62
C ALA A 60 -5.27 -5.70 -6.47
N ASP A 61 -4.04 -5.71 -6.97
CA ASP A 61 -3.14 -6.86 -7.00
C ASP A 61 -1.70 -6.44 -6.70
N PHE A 62 -0.82 -7.43 -6.58
CA PHE A 62 0.62 -7.18 -6.50
C PHE A 62 1.17 -6.99 -7.91
N PRO A 63 1.81 -5.86 -8.21
CA PRO A 63 2.28 -5.59 -9.56
C PRO A 63 3.39 -6.59 -9.95
N ALA A 64 3.21 -7.26 -11.08
CA ALA A 64 4.22 -8.18 -11.61
C ALA A 64 5.49 -7.41 -12.00
N GLY A 65 6.63 -7.77 -11.41
CA GLY A 65 7.94 -7.25 -11.82
C GLY A 65 8.26 -5.82 -11.37
N ASN A 66 7.49 -5.23 -10.45
CA ASN A 66 7.77 -3.88 -9.97
C ASN A 66 8.96 -3.89 -9.00
N LYS A 67 10.10 -3.31 -9.42
CA LYS A 67 11.33 -3.21 -8.58
C LYS A 67 11.21 -2.17 -7.47
N ASN A 68 10.20 -1.31 -7.55
CA ASN A 68 10.01 -0.23 -6.60
C ASN A 68 9.40 -0.73 -5.29
N LYS A 69 9.62 0.05 -4.22
CA LYS A 69 8.95 -0.16 -2.95
C LYS A 69 7.44 -0.03 -3.12
N VAL A 70 6.69 -1.04 -2.67
CA VAL A 70 5.23 -1.09 -2.70
C VAL A 70 4.71 -1.14 -1.28
N VAL A 71 3.68 -0.35 -0.96
CA VAL A 71 2.90 -0.50 0.28
C VAL A 71 1.69 -1.36 -0.02
N PHE A 72 1.37 -2.33 0.81
CA PHE A 72 0.19 -3.18 0.62
C PHE A 72 -0.73 -3.15 1.84
N PHE A 73 -2.01 -3.37 1.60
CA PHE A 73 -3.07 -3.56 2.58
C PHE A 73 -3.89 -4.78 2.15
N ALA A 74 -4.08 -5.76 3.02
CA ALA A 74 -4.80 -6.99 2.73
C ALA A 74 -5.84 -7.25 3.82
N LYS A 75 -7.07 -7.57 3.41
CA LYS A 75 -8.15 -7.90 4.35
C LYS A 75 -7.93 -9.28 4.97
N LYS A 76 -8.06 -9.35 6.30
CA LYS A 76 -8.08 -10.62 7.06
C LYS A 76 -9.43 -11.32 6.98
N ARG A 77 -10.50 -10.57 6.73
CA ARG A 77 -11.90 -11.06 6.72
C ARG A 77 -12.64 -10.51 5.51
N LYS A 78 -13.66 -11.24 5.06
CA LYS A 78 -14.56 -10.83 3.97
C LYS A 78 -15.58 -9.81 4.50
N GLU A 79 -15.17 -8.56 4.62
CA GLU A 79 -16.01 -7.50 5.17
C GLU A 79 -15.69 -6.13 4.55
N ALA A 80 -16.70 -5.26 4.54
CA ALA A 80 -16.49 -3.83 4.32
C ALA A 80 -15.75 -3.24 5.53
N LEU A 81 -14.80 -2.35 5.28
CA LEU A 81 -13.94 -1.80 6.32
C LEU A 81 -14.56 -0.52 6.88
N SER A 82 -14.88 -0.53 8.17
CA SER A 82 -15.12 0.65 9.01
C SER A 82 -13.80 1.25 9.52
N VAL A 83 -13.88 2.37 10.24
CA VAL A 83 -12.70 2.96 10.90
C VAL A 83 -12.17 2.06 12.02
N GLU A 84 -13.03 1.34 12.76
CA GLU A 84 -12.58 0.41 13.79
C GLU A 84 -11.94 -0.85 13.20
N SER A 85 -12.60 -1.46 12.20
CA SER A 85 -12.14 -2.73 11.61
C SER A 85 -10.83 -2.57 10.82
N LEU A 86 -10.53 -1.40 10.26
CA LEU A 86 -9.23 -1.13 9.60
C LEU A 86 -8.02 -1.48 10.47
N ARG A 87 -8.09 -1.24 11.78
CA ARG A 87 -6.95 -1.48 12.69
C ARG A 87 -6.73 -2.95 12.98
N ASN A 88 -7.80 -3.74 13.01
CA ASN A 88 -7.76 -5.12 13.48
C ASN A 88 -7.80 -6.13 12.34
N ASN A 89 -8.51 -5.79 11.25
CA ASN A 89 -8.88 -6.69 10.16
C ASN A 89 -8.15 -6.39 8.85
N VAL A 90 -7.16 -5.48 8.87
CA VAL A 90 -6.21 -5.29 7.76
C VAL A 90 -4.80 -5.66 8.19
N VAL A 91 -4.13 -6.47 7.38
CA VAL A 91 -2.67 -6.65 7.40
C VAL A 91 -2.08 -5.63 6.43
N TYR A 92 -1.03 -4.93 6.83
CA TYR A 92 -0.36 -4.00 5.95
C TYR A 92 1.14 -4.02 6.19
N GLY A 93 1.88 -3.59 5.18
CA GLY A 93 3.33 -3.53 5.20
C GLY A 93 3.87 -3.00 3.88
N ASP A 94 5.16 -3.17 3.68
CA ASP A 94 5.81 -2.87 2.41
C ASP A 94 6.62 -4.04 1.88
N LEU A 95 6.75 -4.04 0.56
CA LEU A 95 7.59 -4.96 -0.19
C LEU A 95 8.62 -4.14 -0.96
N SER A 96 9.90 -4.43 -0.75
CA SER A 96 10.99 -3.96 -1.59
C SER A 96 11.44 -5.09 -2.51
N TYR A 97 11.34 -4.91 -3.83
CA TYR A 97 11.92 -5.84 -4.81
C TYR A 97 13.39 -5.46 -5.07
N SER A 98 14.23 -5.65 -4.07
CA SER A 98 15.66 -5.79 -4.30
C SER A 98 16.16 -7.07 -3.65
N PRO A 99 16.19 -8.19 -4.40
CA PRO A 99 16.79 -9.44 -3.93
C PRO A 99 18.23 -9.24 -3.44
N LEU A 100 18.96 -8.27 -4.01
CA LEU A 100 20.32 -7.93 -3.60
C LEU A 100 20.37 -7.19 -2.26
N GLU A 101 19.45 -6.25 -2.01
CA GLU A 101 19.39 -5.56 -0.71
C GLU A 101 18.87 -6.47 0.40
N GLN A 102 17.91 -7.34 0.10
CA GLN A 102 17.43 -8.35 1.05
C GLN A 102 18.55 -9.35 1.41
N PHE A 103 19.33 -9.79 0.42
CA PHE A 103 20.49 -10.64 0.65
C PHE A 103 21.58 -9.91 1.46
N ALA A 104 21.88 -8.66 1.12
CA ALA A 104 22.85 -7.85 1.86
C ALA A 104 22.44 -7.64 3.33
N ALA A 105 21.17 -7.33 3.59
CA ALA A 105 20.64 -7.17 4.94
C ALA A 105 20.74 -8.46 5.77
N LEU A 106 20.42 -9.61 5.16
CA LEU A 106 20.57 -10.91 5.82
C LEU A 106 22.04 -11.21 6.15
N VAL A 107 22.97 -10.94 5.23
CA VAL A 107 24.41 -11.17 5.45
C VAL A 107 24.97 -10.30 6.58
N GLU A 108 24.49 -9.06 6.73
CA GLU A 108 24.89 -8.21 7.86
C GLU A 108 24.35 -8.71 9.21
N GLU A 109 23.15 -9.28 9.23
CA GLU A 109 22.53 -9.76 10.47
C GLU A 109 23.22 -11.02 11.05
N VAL A 110 23.71 -11.92 10.20
CA VAL A 110 24.47 -13.12 10.61
C VAL A 110 25.89 -12.78 11.09
N ARG A 111 26.36 -11.55 10.83
CA ARG A 111 27.68 -11.06 11.26
C ARG A 111 27.64 -10.31 12.60
N LYS A 112 26.47 -10.18 13.22
CA LYS A 112 26.31 -9.72 14.61
C LYS A 112 26.20 -10.90 15.54
#